data_AF-A0A7S2GQM2-F1
#
_entry.id   AF-A0A7S2GQM2-F1
#
_cell.length_a   1.000
_cell.length_b   1.000
_cell.length_c   1.000
_cell.angle_alpha   90.00
_cell.angle_beta   90.00
_cell.angle_gamma   90.00
#
_symmetry.space_group_name_H-M   'P 1'
#
loop_
_entity.id
_entity.type
_entity.pdbx_description
1 polymer ?
#
loop_
_entity_poly.entity_id
_entity_poly.type
_entity_poly.pdbx_seq_one_letter_code
_entity_poly.pdbx_strand_id
1 'polypeptide(L)'
;RSGRADLLSVFGMASTSTALPAGQSTSASGAVGDSEFPADYVECAGDLPPLAPGDRHAAEQHLIQTEATEVSWTADLVAVNKLRSVLAHAVDGPVEASAAPAAELIAAASRRCGSRRPALAKSALCVLREMAEGGANGPDVDAWQAAAEAALAGCLGAARGTKVVARVAGIALQTVAERVAADASPAASVEALVSCIATEVKVATPHPPVVVA
;
A
#
# COMPACT_ATOMS: atom_id res chain seq x y z
N ARG A 1 25.04 -13.15 -22.32
CA ARG A 1 26.29 -12.58 -21.77
C ARG A 1 25.89 -11.37 -20.93
N SER A 2 25.67 -11.60 -19.62
CA SER A 2 25.15 -10.63 -18.67
C SER A 2 26.31 -10.01 -17.90
N GLY A 3 26.51 -8.70 -18.06
CA GLY A 3 27.43 -7.91 -17.26
C GLY A 3 26.64 -7.21 -16.16
N ARG A 4 26.52 -7.84 -14.99
CA ARG A 4 26.16 -7.14 -13.76
C ARG A 4 27.46 -6.76 -13.05
N ALA A 5 27.79 -5.47 -13.11
CA ALA A 5 28.86 -4.91 -12.32
C ALA A 5 28.46 -4.96 -10.85
N ASP A 6 29.29 -5.62 -10.04
CA ASP A 6 29.14 -5.68 -8.59
C ASP A 6 29.56 -4.32 -8.00
N LEU A 7 28.57 -3.47 -7.75
CA LEU A 7 28.75 -2.12 -7.22
C LEU A 7 29.32 -2.13 -5.78
N LEU A 8 29.28 -3.25 -5.07
CA LEU A 8 29.85 -3.36 -3.72
C LEU A 8 31.37 -3.45 -3.74
N SER A 9 31.96 -3.91 -4.85
CA SER A 9 33.42 -3.95 -5.04
C SER A 9 34.04 -2.56 -5.25
N VAL A 10 33.29 -1.61 -5.82
CA VAL A 10 33.79 -0.27 -6.20
C VAL A 10 34.02 0.62 -4.98
N PHE A 11 33.27 0.42 -3.89
CA PHE A 11 33.38 1.24 -2.68
C PHE A 11 34.32 0.66 -1.61
N GLY A 12 35.09 -0.40 -1.93
CA GLY A 12 36.13 -0.90 -1.02
C GLY A 12 35.63 -1.46 0.31
N MET A 13 34.34 -1.82 0.43
CA MET A 13 33.75 -2.38 1.65
C MET A 13 33.72 -3.92 1.66
N ALA A 14 34.44 -4.58 0.74
CA ALA A 14 34.58 -6.03 0.77
C ALA A 14 35.42 -6.44 1.98
N SER A 15 34.74 -6.84 3.06
CA SER A 15 35.36 -7.40 4.24
C SER A 15 36.21 -8.61 3.87
N THR A 16 37.51 -8.51 4.08
CA THR A 16 38.47 -9.62 4.06
C THR A 16 37.99 -10.72 5.00
N SER A 17 37.41 -11.78 4.41
CA SER A 17 37.04 -13.00 5.12
C SER A 17 38.30 -13.80 5.42
N THR A 18 38.73 -13.75 6.68
CA THR A 18 39.81 -14.59 7.22
C THR A 18 39.30 -16.01 7.37
N ALA A 19 39.80 -16.92 6.54
CA ALA A 19 39.51 -18.34 6.58
C ALA A 19 40.17 -19.04 7.78
N LEU A 20 39.45 -19.96 8.43
CA LEU A 20 39.92 -21.17 9.16
C LEU A 20 38.69 -22.01 9.64
N PRO A 21 38.83 -23.31 10.00
CA PRO A 21 38.47 -24.43 9.13
C PRO A 21 37.24 -25.26 9.60
N ALA A 22 36.90 -26.21 8.73
CA ALA A 22 35.78 -27.15 8.76
C ALA A 22 35.52 -27.91 10.06
N GLY A 23 34.23 -28.11 10.36
CA GLY A 23 33.76 -29.17 11.23
C GLY A 23 32.43 -28.91 11.93
N GLN A 24 31.31 -29.05 11.20
CA GLN A 24 30.07 -29.68 11.68
C GLN A 24 28.95 -29.48 10.65
N SER A 25 28.61 -30.57 9.95
CA SER A 25 27.31 -30.72 9.30
C SER A 25 26.26 -30.90 10.40
N THR A 26 25.68 -29.79 10.85
CA THR A 26 24.33 -29.80 11.42
C THR A 26 23.38 -29.49 10.28
N SER A 27 22.49 -30.45 10.02
CA SER A 27 21.38 -30.30 9.08
C SER A 27 20.59 -29.04 9.43
N ALA A 28 20.80 -27.98 8.64
CA ALA A 28 20.02 -26.77 8.71
C ALA A 28 18.64 -27.06 8.10
N SER A 29 17.78 -27.72 8.88
CA SER A 29 16.36 -27.41 8.83
C SER A 29 16.18 -26.02 9.44
N GLY A 30 16.63 -25.00 8.70
CA GLY A 30 16.39 -23.62 9.04
C GLY A 30 14.91 -23.36 8.86
N ALA A 31 14.14 -23.48 9.94
CA ALA A 31 12.91 -22.73 10.05
C ALA A 31 13.26 -21.28 9.69
N VAL A 32 12.69 -20.79 8.59
CA VAL A 32 12.79 -19.39 8.18
C VAL A 32 12.22 -18.60 9.35
N GLY A 33 13.11 -18.12 10.22
CA GLY A 33 12.75 -17.33 11.38
C GLY A 33 12.04 -16.09 10.88
N ASP A 34 10.84 -15.86 11.41
CA ASP A 34 10.08 -14.61 11.49
C ASP A 34 10.68 -13.45 10.66
N SER A 35 10.69 -13.61 9.33
CA SER A 35 11.31 -12.63 8.45
C SER A 35 10.38 -11.44 8.43
N GLU A 36 10.77 -10.39 9.16
CA GLU A 36 10.02 -9.15 9.27
C GLU A 36 9.57 -8.70 7.87
N PHE A 37 8.25 -8.59 7.67
CA PHE A 37 7.67 -8.22 6.39
C PHE A 37 8.09 -6.78 6.06
N PRO A 38 8.38 -6.42 4.77
CA PRO A 38 8.96 -5.12 4.44
C PRO A 38 8.16 -3.94 4.99
N ALA A 39 8.83 -3.08 5.77
CA ALA A 39 8.31 -1.81 6.30
C ALA A 39 8.75 -0.60 5.46
N ASP A 40 9.08 -0.83 4.18
CA ASP A 40 9.46 0.18 3.21
C ASP A 40 8.43 0.30 2.08
N TYR A 41 8.53 1.37 1.29
CA TYR A 41 7.77 1.48 0.05
C TYR A 41 8.35 0.55 -1.02
N VAL A 42 7.50 -0.35 -1.54
CA VAL A 42 7.82 -1.22 -2.69
C VAL A 42 6.96 -0.80 -3.87
N GLU A 43 7.56 -0.49 -5.00
CA GLU A 43 6.82 0.05 -6.16
C GLU A 43 5.89 -1.00 -6.78
N CYS A 44 6.40 -2.22 -7.02
CA CYS A 44 5.65 -3.33 -7.60
C CYS A 44 5.20 -4.31 -6.52
N ALA A 45 3.91 -4.60 -6.43
CA ALA A 45 3.39 -5.54 -5.43
C ALA A 45 3.91 -6.98 -5.61
N GLY A 46 4.25 -7.39 -6.84
CA GLY A 46 4.87 -8.69 -7.12
C GLY A 46 6.29 -8.87 -6.56
N ASP A 47 6.96 -7.77 -6.18
CA ASP A 47 8.27 -7.82 -5.52
C ASP A 47 8.17 -8.09 -4.00
N LEU A 48 6.95 -8.06 -3.45
CA LEU A 48 6.71 -8.39 -2.04
C LEU A 48 6.76 -9.91 -1.83
N PRO A 49 7.31 -10.38 -0.69
CA PRO A 49 7.34 -11.80 -0.40
C PRO A 49 5.91 -12.36 -0.28
N PRO A 50 5.68 -13.62 -0.68
CA PRO A 50 4.37 -14.24 -0.53
C PRO A 50 4.00 -14.31 0.95
N LEU A 51 2.72 -14.06 1.23
CA LEU A 51 2.21 -14.02 2.60
C LEU A 51 1.87 -15.43 3.11
N ALA A 52 2.16 -15.71 4.37
CA ALA A 52 1.75 -16.98 4.99
C ALA A 52 0.23 -17.05 5.17
N PRO A 53 -0.38 -18.25 5.13
CA PRO A 53 -1.79 -18.43 5.46
C PRO A 53 -2.10 -17.90 6.88
N GLY A 54 -3.15 -17.07 7.02
CA GLY A 54 -3.55 -16.45 8.29
C GLY A 54 -3.00 -15.03 8.56
N ASP A 55 -1.85 -14.65 7.99
CA ASP A 55 -1.29 -13.30 8.16
C ASP A 55 -2.15 -12.20 7.52
N ARG A 56 -2.89 -12.57 6.48
CA ARG A 56 -3.82 -11.67 5.78
C ARG A 56 -4.86 -11.12 6.75
N HIS A 57 -5.53 -12.00 7.48
CA HIS A 57 -6.61 -11.62 8.38
C HIS A 57 -6.11 -10.67 9.49
N ALA A 58 -4.93 -10.95 10.05
CA ALA A 58 -4.30 -10.09 11.04
C ALA A 58 -4.00 -8.69 10.47
N ALA A 59 -3.51 -8.60 9.22
CA ALA A 59 -3.26 -7.32 8.55
C ALA A 59 -4.57 -6.53 8.31
N GLU A 60 -5.62 -7.19 7.82
CA GLU A 60 -6.94 -6.57 7.60
C GLU A 60 -7.51 -6.02 8.92
N GLN A 61 -7.54 -6.85 9.97
CA GLN A 61 -8.04 -6.45 11.29
C GLN A 61 -7.22 -5.31 11.87
N HIS A 62 -5.89 -5.34 11.74
CA HIS A 62 -5.03 -4.24 12.19
C HIS A 62 -5.42 -2.93 11.52
N LEU A 63 -5.62 -2.92 10.19
CA LEU A 63 -5.95 -1.70 9.45
C LEU A 63 -7.34 -1.15 9.78
N ILE A 64 -8.31 -2.04 10.01
CA ILE A 64 -9.69 -1.67 10.33
C ILE A 64 -9.80 -1.13 11.76
N GLN A 65 -9.20 -1.82 12.73
CA GLN A 65 -9.33 -1.50 14.16
C GLN A 65 -8.42 -0.35 14.61
N THR A 66 -7.29 -0.15 13.93
CA THR A 66 -6.30 0.87 14.32
C THR A 66 -6.60 2.21 13.65
N GLU A 67 -6.63 3.26 14.45
CA GLU A 67 -6.67 4.64 13.96
C GLU A 67 -5.33 4.98 13.26
N ALA A 68 -5.39 5.65 12.11
CA ALA A 68 -4.20 6.03 11.37
C ALA A 68 -3.46 7.15 12.12
N THR A 69 -2.38 6.81 12.81
CA THR A 69 -1.59 7.75 13.61
C THR A 69 -0.12 7.79 13.16
N GLU A 70 0.60 8.85 13.52
CA GLU A 70 2.05 8.96 13.25
C GLU A 70 2.89 7.98 14.08
N VAL A 71 2.33 7.35 15.11
CA VAL A 71 3.05 6.38 15.95
C VAL A 71 2.95 4.96 15.36
N SER A 72 1.83 4.63 14.73
CA SER A 72 1.56 3.31 14.15
C SER A 72 2.03 3.15 12.70
N TRP A 73 2.60 4.18 12.08
CA TRP A 73 2.81 4.23 10.63
C TRP A 73 3.61 3.04 10.08
N THR A 74 4.60 2.52 10.82
CA THR A 74 5.40 1.36 10.41
C THR A 74 4.55 0.09 10.36
N ALA A 75 3.73 -0.15 11.39
CA ALA A 75 2.82 -1.29 11.45
C ALA A 75 1.73 -1.18 10.38
N ASP A 76 1.19 0.02 10.16
CA ASP A 76 0.25 0.30 9.08
C ASP A 76 0.86 0.01 7.70
N LEU A 77 2.12 0.40 7.48
CA LEU A 77 2.84 0.16 6.23
C LEU A 77 3.08 -1.33 5.99
N VAL A 78 3.50 -2.06 7.03
CA VAL A 78 3.64 -3.52 6.97
C VAL A 78 2.30 -4.17 6.61
N ALA A 79 1.22 -3.81 7.30
CA ALA A 79 -0.09 -4.37 7.04
C ALA A 79 -0.58 -4.05 5.62
N VAL A 80 -0.38 -2.83 5.13
CA VAL A 80 -0.67 -2.48 3.73
C VAL A 80 0.14 -3.32 2.77
N ASN A 81 1.46 -3.46 2.96
CA ASN A 81 2.31 -4.27 2.10
C ASN A 81 1.90 -5.77 2.12
N LYS A 82 1.45 -6.29 3.27
CA LYS A 82 0.87 -7.64 3.36
C LYS A 82 -0.36 -7.79 2.45
N LEU A 83 -1.28 -6.81 2.46
CA LEU A 83 -2.44 -6.83 1.55
C LEU A 83 -2.03 -6.78 0.08
N ARG A 84 -1.07 -5.91 -0.26
CA ARG A 84 -0.56 -5.79 -1.63
C ARG A 84 0.06 -7.10 -2.13
N SER A 85 0.81 -7.79 -1.26
CA SER A 85 1.36 -9.12 -1.56
C SER A 85 0.25 -10.12 -1.86
N VAL A 86 -0.81 -10.15 -1.05
CA VAL A 86 -1.97 -11.02 -1.30
C VAL A 86 -2.61 -10.72 -2.67
N LEU A 87 -2.81 -9.46 -3.01
CA LEU A 87 -3.40 -9.06 -4.30
C LEU A 87 -2.51 -9.46 -5.48
N ALA A 88 -1.19 -9.36 -5.35
CA ALA A 88 -0.25 -9.72 -6.41
C ALA A 88 -0.14 -11.25 -6.63
N HIS A 89 -0.21 -12.04 -5.55
CA HIS A 89 -0.01 -13.48 -5.57
C HIS A 89 -1.34 -14.28 -5.56
N ALA A 90 -2.49 -13.61 -5.58
CA ALA A 90 -3.84 -14.20 -5.63
C ALA A 90 -4.13 -15.00 -6.91
N VAL A 91 -3.28 -14.91 -7.94
CA VAL A 91 -3.50 -15.56 -9.24
C VAL A 91 -3.27 -17.08 -9.19
N ASP A 92 -2.50 -17.58 -8.21
CA ASP A 92 -1.98 -18.94 -8.22
C ASP A 92 -2.67 -19.92 -7.24
N GLY A 93 -3.75 -19.52 -6.56
CA GLY A 93 -4.45 -20.43 -5.63
C GLY A 93 -5.79 -19.92 -5.12
N PRO A 94 -6.56 -20.78 -4.42
CA PRO A 94 -7.81 -20.37 -3.77
C PRO A 94 -7.48 -19.32 -2.72
N VAL A 95 -7.84 -18.07 -3.02
CA VAL A 95 -7.74 -16.96 -2.08
C VAL A 95 -8.69 -17.25 -0.92
N GLU A 96 -8.14 -17.44 0.29
CA GLU A 96 -8.97 -17.49 1.49
C GLU A 96 -9.87 -16.24 1.49
N ALA A 97 -11.17 -16.46 1.59
CA ALA A 97 -12.14 -15.38 1.57
C ALA A 97 -11.80 -14.36 2.66
N SER A 98 -11.77 -13.08 2.29
CA SER A 98 -11.64 -11.99 3.26
C SER A 98 -12.71 -12.16 4.33
N ALA A 99 -12.30 -12.23 5.59
CA ALA A 99 -13.26 -12.21 6.70
C ALA A 99 -13.71 -10.78 7.03
N ALA A 100 -12.96 -9.77 6.59
CA ALA A 100 -13.29 -8.37 6.78
C ALA A 100 -14.22 -7.84 5.67
N PRO A 101 -15.18 -6.95 5.99
CA PRO A 101 -15.97 -6.24 5.00
C PRO A 101 -15.06 -5.43 4.07
N ALA A 102 -15.15 -5.67 2.77
CA ALA A 102 -14.22 -5.05 1.82
C ALA A 102 -14.35 -3.51 1.79
N ALA A 103 -15.55 -2.97 2.03
CA ALA A 103 -15.78 -1.52 2.15
C ALA A 103 -14.99 -0.90 3.32
N GLU A 104 -14.96 -1.58 4.48
CA GLU A 104 -14.21 -1.11 5.65
C GLU A 104 -12.71 -1.12 5.39
N LEU A 105 -12.22 -2.11 4.65
CA LEU A 105 -10.83 -2.22 4.27
C LEU A 105 -10.41 -1.12 3.29
N ILE A 106 -11.24 -0.82 2.28
CA ILE A 106 -11.04 0.31 1.37
C ILE A 106 -11.00 1.62 2.18
N ALA A 107 -11.97 1.84 3.07
CA ALA A 107 -12.00 3.02 3.93
C ALA A 107 -10.76 3.10 4.84
N ALA A 108 -10.29 1.97 5.37
CA ALA A 108 -9.09 1.88 6.18
C ALA A 108 -7.82 2.26 5.39
N ALA A 109 -7.64 1.74 4.18
CA ALA A 109 -6.53 2.14 3.31
C ALA A 109 -6.61 3.64 2.95
N SER A 110 -7.82 4.14 2.69
CA SER A 110 -8.07 5.55 2.34
C SER A 110 -7.61 6.52 3.42
N ARG A 111 -7.87 6.20 4.71
CA ARG A 111 -7.39 7.00 5.86
C ARG A 111 -5.86 7.17 5.89
N ARG A 112 -5.12 6.19 5.35
CA ARG A 112 -3.64 6.18 5.36
C ARG A 112 -3.02 6.92 4.16
N CYS A 113 -3.81 7.22 3.13
CA CYS A 113 -3.36 7.98 1.97
C CYS A 113 -2.90 9.40 2.35
N GLY A 114 -3.49 10.00 3.39
CA GLY A 114 -3.12 11.31 3.92
C GLY A 114 -1.93 11.34 4.88
N SER A 115 -1.20 10.22 5.06
CA SER A 115 -0.06 10.17 5.99
C SER A 115 1.03 11.18 5.62
N ARG A 116 1.68 11.78 6.64
CA ARG A 116 2.87 12.64 6.44
C ARG A 116 4.11 11.83 6.07
N ARG A 117 4.05 10.50 6.21
CA ARG A 117 5.10 9.56 5.82
C ARG A 117 4.91 9.15 4.36
N PRO A 118 5.76 9.60 3.43
CA PRO A 118 5.54 9.35 2.00
C PRO A 118 5.51 7.86 1.64
N ALA A 119 6.22 6.99 2.36
CA ALA A 119 6.21 5.55 2.12
C ALA A 119 4.82 4.95 2.39
N LEU A 120 4.24 5.24 3.56
CA LEU A 120 2.89 4.79 3.91
C LEU A 120 1.84 5.36 2.96
N ALA A 121 1.86 6.67 2.68
CA ALA A 121 0.91 7.29 1.78
C ALA A 121 0.95 6.65 0.37
N LYS A 122 2.15 6.41 -0.18
CA LYS A 122 2.29 5.74 -1.48
C LYS A 122 1.81 4.30 -1.45
N SER A 123 2.21 3.51 -0.46
CA SER A 123 1.76 2.11 -0.34
C SER A 123 0.24 2.03 -0.18
N ALA A 124 -0.38 2.94 0.57
CA ALA A 124 -1.83 3.03 0.72
C ALA A 124 -2.55 3.37 -0.61
N LEU A 125 -1.99 4.29 -1.41
CA LEU A 125 -2.51 4.59 -2.73
C LEU A 125 -2.34 3.41 -3.71
N CYS A 126 -1.19 2.72 -3.64
CA CYS A 126 -0.94 1.54 -4.45
C CYS A 126 -1.91 0.40 -4.12
N VAL A 127 -2.18 0.13 -2.83
CA VAL A 127 -3.15 -0.93 -2.48
C VAL A 127 -4.56 -0.58 -2.94
N LEU A 128 -4.99 0.69 -2.85
CA LEU A 128 -6.30 1.10 -3.40
C LEU A 128 -6.39 0.89 -4.91
N ARG A 129 -5.33 1.27 -5.64
CA ARG A 129 -5.23 1.03 -7.08
C ARG A 129 -5.30 -0.47 -7.39
N GLU A 130 -4.52 -1.28 -6.68
CA GLU A 130 -4.44 -2.73 -6.89
C GLU A 130 -5.77 -3.42 -6.56
N MET A 131 -6.49 -2.98 -5.51
CA MET A 131 -7.85 -3.45 -5.22
C MET A 131 -8.82 -3.08 -6.34
N ALA A 132 -8.70 -1.88 -6.90
CA ALA A 132 -9.54 -1.43 -8.00
C ALA A 132 -9.25 -2.19 -9.29
N GLU A 133 -7.98 -2.53 -9.57
CA GLU A 133 -7.56 -3.32 -10.73
C GLU A 133 -7.87 -4.82 -10.60
N GLY A 134 -8.02 -5.33 -9.37
CA GLY A 134 -8.09 -6.77 -9.04
C GLY A 134 -9.23 -7.58 -9.67
N GLY A 135 -10.10 -6.98 -10.48
CA GLY A 135 -11.15 -7.68 -11.24
C GLY A 135 -12.02 -8.56 -10.34
N ALA A 136 -12.08 -9.86 -10.66
CA ALA A 136 -12.85 -10.87 -9.94
C ALA A 136 -12.29 -11.24 -8.55
N ASN A 137 -11.03 -10.89 -8.28
CA ASN A 137 -10.36 -11.14 -6.99
C ASN A 137 -10.36 -9.89 -6.08
N GLY A 138 -10.88 -8.77 -6.59
CA GLY A 138 -11.00 -7.52 -5.85
C GLY A 138 -12.24 -7.46 -4.96
N PRO A 139 -12.44 -6.34 -4.24
CA PRO A 139 -13.69 -6.04 -3.56
C PRO A 139 -14.89 -6.16 -4.50
N ASP A 140 -16.04 -6.57 -3.96
CA ASP A 140 -17.29 -6.63 -4.72
C ASP A 140 -17.85 -5.24 -5.04
N VAL A 141 -18.86 -5.22 -5.92
CA VAL A 141 -19.53 -4.01 -6.42
C VAL A 141 -20.10 -3.19 -5.27
N ASP A 142 -20.76 -3.85 -4.32
CA ASP A 142 -21.41 -3.19 -3.18
C ASP A 142 -20.37 -2.54 -2.26
N ALA A 143 -19.20 -3.15 -2.08
CA ALA A 143 -18.11 -2.58 -1.31
C ALA A 143 -17.54 -1.31 -1.93
N TRP A 144 -17.33 -1.29 -3.25
CA TRP A 144 -16.87 -0.10 -3.95
C TRP A 144 -17.90 1.02 -3.91
N GLN A 145 -19.19 0.71 -4.04
CA GLN A 145 -20.26 1.70 -3.88
C GLN A 145 -20.25 2.31 -2.48
N ALA A 146 -20.18 1.48 -1.44
CA ALA A 146 -20.18 1.95 -0.05
C ALA A 146 -18.92 2.75 0.33
N ALA A 147 -17.77 2.43 -0.27
CA ALA A 147 -16.48 3.05 0.08
C ALA A 147 -16.00 4.10 -0.94
N ALA A 148 -16.75 4.38 -2.02
CA ALA A 148 -16.34 5.26 -3.11
C ALA A 148 -15.90 6.64 -2.62
N GLU A 149 -16.72 7.31 -1.81
CA GLU A 149 -16.42 8.66 -1.30
C GLU A 149 -15.16 8.66 -0.44
N ALA A 150 -14.98 7.65 0.43
CA ALA A 150 -13.78 7.53 1.25
C ALA A 150 -12.51 7.33 0.41
N ALA A 151 -12.57 6.45 -0.60
CA ALA A 151 -11.45 6.16 -1.49
C ALA A 151 -11.04 7.37 -2.33
N LEU A 152 -12.00 8.06 -2.93
CA LEU A 152 -11.76 9.27 -3.72
C LEU A 152 -11.24 10.41 -2.85
N ALA A 153 -11.82 10.62 -1.66
CA ALA A 153 -11.35 11.62 -0.70
C ALA A 153 -9.90 11.32 -0.24
N GLY A 154 -9.58 10.05 0.05
CA GLY A 154 -8.23 9.64 0.41
C GLY A 154 -7.20 9.96 -0.68
N CYS A 155 -7.53 9.67 -1.94
CA CYS A 155 -6.67 10.00 -3.08
C CYS A 155 -6.50 11.50 -3.28
N LEU A 156 -7.59 12.28 -3.21
CA LEU A 156 -7.54 13.74 -3.35
C LEU A 156 -6.76 14.41 -2.21
N GLY A 157 -6.96 13.97 -0.97
CA GLY A 157 -6.19 14.47 0.18
C GLY A 157 -4.69 14.20 0.03
N ALA A 158 -4.32 13.01 -0.47
CA ALA A 158 -2.92 12.66 -0.74
C ALA A 158 -2.28 13.51 -1.85
N ALA A 159 -3.07 13.99 -2.82
CA ALA A 159 -2.59 14.85 -3.90
C ALA A 159 -2.05 16.20 -3.40
N ARG A 160 -2.43 16.62 -2.19
CA ARG A 160 -1.92 17.83 -1.52
C ARG A 160 -0.58 17.62 -0.82
N GLY A 161 -0.10 16.38 -0.77
CA GLY A 161 1.17 16.04 -0.15
C GLY A 161 2.38 16.48 -1.00
N THR A 162 3.42 15.66 -0.99
CA THR A 162 4.62 15.95 -1.80
C THR A 162 4.38 15.67 -3.29
N LYS A 163 5.15 16.31 -4.18
CA LYS A 163 5.08 16.08 -5.64
C LYS A 163 5.15 14.59 -6.01
N VAL A 164 5.94 13.80 -5.28
CA VAL A 164 6.11 12.37 -5.56
C VAL A 164 4.86 11.58 -5.19
N VAL A 165 4.20 11.93 -4.07
CA VAL A 165 2.92 11.31 -3.65
C VAL A 165 1.80 11.75 -4.59
N ALA A 166 1.76 13.02 -5.00
CA ALA A 166 0.72 13.55 -5.88
C ALA A 166 0.62 12.81 -7.22
N ARG A 167 1.75 12.40 -7.80
CA ARG A 167 1.73 11.59 -9.03
C ARG A 167 1.08 10.22 -8.82
N VAL A 168 1.42 9.53 -7.73
CA VAL A 168 0.82 8.23 -7.38
C VAL A 168 -0.67 8.40 -7.08
N ALA A 169 -1.03 9.48 -6.38
CA ALA A 169 -2.40 9.82 -6.05
C ALA A 169 -3.27 10.06 -7.28
N GLY A 170 -2.75 10.76 -8.30
CA GLY A 170 -3.48 10.99 -9.55
C GLY A 170 -3.79 9.69 -10.30
N ILE A 171 -2.84 8.76 -10.34
CA ILE A 171 -3.05 7.44 -10.97
C ILE A 171 -4.09 6.63 -10.17
N ALA A 172 -3.92 6.55 -8.84
CA ALA A 172 -4.87 5.84 -7.98
C ALA A 172 -6.28 6.44 -8.07
N LEU A 173 -6.40 7.77 -8.07
CA LEU A 173 -7.67 8.48 -8.21
C LEU A 173 -8.38 8.12 -9.52
N GLN A 174 -7.64 8.11 -10.64
CA GLN A 174 -8.19 7.73 -11.94
C GLN A 174 -8.71 6.29 -11.90
N THR A 175 -7.88 5.34 -11.45
CA THR A 175 -8.25 3.92 -11.39
C THR A 175 -9.46 3.67 -10.48
N VAL A 176 -9.51 4.31 -9.31
CA VAL A 176 -10.66 4.20 -8.39
C VAL A 176 -11.92 4.80 -9.00
N ALA A 177 -11.82 5.96 -9.66
CA ALA A 177 -12.96 6.60 -10.31
C ALA A 177 -13.51 5.76 -11.47
N GLU A 178 -12.63 5.14 -12.27
CA GLU A 178 -12.99 4.19 -13.32
C GLU A 178 -13.67 2.96 -12.74
N ARG A 179 -13.17 2.44 -11.61
CA ARG A 179 -13.79 1.30 -10.92
C ARG A 179 -15.18 1.62 -10.40
N VAL A 180 -15.35 2.74 -9.71
CA VAL A 180 -16.67 3.20 -9.24
C VAL A 180 -17.63 3.43 -10.42
N ALA A 181 -17.12 3.94 -11.54
CA ALA A 181 -17.94 4.14 -12.74
C ALA A 181 -18.40 2.82 -13.37
N ALA A 182 -17.55 1.80 -13.36
CA ALA A 182 -17.86 0.47 -13.88
C ALA A 182 -18.84 -0.31 -12.98
N ASP A 183 -18.66 -0.21 -11.66
CA ASP A 183 -19.42 -0.98 -10.68
C ASP A 183 -20.76 -0.31 -10.31
N ALA A 184 -20.82 1.03 -10.26
CA ALA A 184 -22.02 1.77 -9.91
C ALA A 184 -22.65 2.45 -11.14
N SER A 185 -22.02 3.51 -11.61
CA SER A 185 -22.33 4.22 -12.86
C SER A 185 -21.36 5.39 -13.04
N PRO A 186 -21.16 5.90 -14.27
CA PRO A 186 -20.40 7.12 -14.49
C PRO A 186 -20.94 8.33 -13.71
N ALA A 187 -22.26 8.45 -13.56
CA ALA A 187 -22.89 9.54 -12.82
C ALA A 187 -22.55 9.49 -11.32
N ALA A 188 -22.60 8.30 -10.71
CA ALA A 188 -22.23 8.11 -9.30
C ALA A 188 -20.75 8.44 -9.04
N SER A 189 -19.86 8.04 -9.95
CA SER A 189 -18.43 8.38 -9.87
C SER A 189 -18.20 9.89 -9.93
N VAL A 190 -18.86 10.60 -10.85
CA VAL A 190 -18.79 12.06 -10.95
C VAL A 190 -19.37 12.75 -9.72
N GLU A 191 -20.51 12.30 -9.21
CA GLU A 191 -21.15 12.85 -8.01
C GLU A 191 -20.24 12.73 -6.79
N ALA A 192 -19.64 11.55 -6.57
CA ALA A 192 -18.69 11.33 -5.49
C ALA A 192 -17.44 12.22 -5.64
N LEU A 193 -16.87 12.33 -6.86
CA LEU A 193 -15.75 13.23 -7.13
C LEU A 193 -16.09 14.69 -6.84
N VAL A 194 -17.28 15.16 -7.26
CA VAL A 194 -17.74 16.53 -7.00
C VAL A 194 -17.89 16.77 -5.50
N SER A 195 -18.46 15.81 -4.75
CA SER A 195 -18.56 15.89 -3.28
C SER A 195 -17.18 16.03 -2.63
N CYS A 196 -16.23 15.18 -3.01
CA CYS A 196 -14.88 15.21 -2.46
C CYS A 196 -14.14 16.52 -2.82
N ILE A 197 -14.23 16.98 -4.07
CA ILE A 197 -13.62 18.25 -4.51
C ILE A 197 -14.24 19.43 -3.76
N ALA A 198 -15.56 19.47 -3.61
CA ALA A 198 -16.25 20.53 -2.89
C ALA A 198 -15.83 20.59 -1.41
N THR A 199 -15.50 19.43 -0.83
CA THR A 199 -14.94 19.34 0.52
C THR A 199 -13.49 19.84 0.57
N GLU A 200 -12.64 19.39 -0.36
CA GLU A 200 -11.23 19.78 -0.41
C GLU A 200 -11.02 21.27 -0.68
N VAL A 201 -11.84 21.89 -1.53
CA VAL A 201 -11.76 23.34 -1.82
C VAL A 201 -12.03 24.20 -0.58
N LYS A 202 -12.77 23.68 0.40
CA LYS A 202 -13.02 24.38 1.67
C LYS A 202 -11.85 24.29 2.65
N VAL A 203 -10.91 23.36 2.44
CA VAL A 203 -9.79 23.19 3.35
C VAL A 203 -8.75 24.28 3.06
N ALA A 204 -8.43 25.09 4.08
CA ALA A 204 -7.44 26.15 3.95
C ALA A 204 -6.11 25.60 3.39
N THR A 205 -5.57 26.28 2.38
CA THR A 205 -4.22 26.01 1.89
C THR A 205 -3.20 26.34 2.97
N PRO A 206 -2.24 25.46 3.28
CA PRO A 206 -1.17 25.78 4.20
C PRO A 206 -0.33 26.92 3.60
N HIS A 207 -0.41 28.10 4.20
CA HIS A 207 0.47 29.21 3.84
C HIS A 207 1.88 28.91 4.34
N PRO A 208 2.92 29.03 3.50
CA PRO A 208 4.29 28.93 3.98
C PRO A 208 4.53 30.02 5.04
N PRO A 209 5.30 29.75 6.11
CA PRO A 209 5.62 30.76 7.10
C PRO A 209 6.30 31.93 6.40
N VAL A 210 5.74 33.13 6.52
CA VAL A 210 6.37 34.35 6.01
C VAL A 210 7.60 34.61 6.88
N VAL A 211 8.78 34.30 6.36
CA VAL A 211 10.04 34.65 7.02
C VAL A 211 10.27 36.15 6.80
N VAL A 212 10.06 36.94 7.84
CA VAL A 212 10.42 38.36 7.85
C VAL A 212 11.93 38.44 8.08
N ALA A 213 12.66 39.01 7.12
CA ALA A 213 14.11 39.19 7.14
C ALA A 213 14.51 40.45 7.93
#